data_AF-A0A382Z6X2-F1
#
_entry.id   AF-A0A382Z6X2-F1
#
_cell.length_a   1.000
_cell.length_b   1.000
_cell.length_c   1.000
_cell.angle_alpha   90.00
_cell.angle_beta   90.00
_cell.angle_gamma   90.00
#
_symmetry.space_group_name_H-M   'P 1'
#
loop_
_entity.id
_entity.type
_entity.pdbx_description
1 polymer ?
#
loop_
_entity_poly.entity_id
_entity_poly.type
_entity_poly.pdbx_seq_one_letter_code
_entity_poly.pdbx_strand_id
1 'polypeptide(L)'
;MGRFNKEMKIDMSPSLNEIWRSIVLRGANVASYKFALAESLIELANVGKTFVTIEDLSVPFSSAICRHIKVAEKQITSSTPGKFLSACMDYNQGLIDKDKLLDITIKHAFNDVIDRFHTVNRAQMPKSFYVDDRNTKNGLTLTDELLILQEGFQFQNLPNELEARWRLVETAWELKISPHLLEVEYDDDLEFLNINIQDDKTFGRKSITSCRDALNGYQKGKCF
;
A
#
# COMPACT_ATOMS: atom_id res chain seq x y z
N MET A 1 -23.43 -46.82 19.16
CA MET A 1 -21.95 -46.85 18.96
C MET A 1 -21.66 -46.02 17.73
N GLY A 2 -21.19 -44.78 17.94
CA GLY A 2 -21.03 -43.81 16.86
C GLY A 2 -19.70 -43.95 16.12
N ARG A 3 -19.69 -43.43 14.90
CA ARG A 3 -18.61 -42.58 14.35
C ARG A 3 -19.08 -42.01 13.03
N PHE A 4 -19.60 -40.78 13.09
CA PHE A 4 -19.68 -39.91 11.91
C PHE A 4 -18.27 -39.36 11.68
N ASN A 5 -17.60 -39.83 10.62
CA ASN A 5 -16.42 -39.14 10.08
C ASN A 5 -16.91 -37.85 9.42
N LYS A 6 -16.75 -36.72 10.11
CA LYS A 6 -16.90 -35.41 9.50
C LYS A 6 -15.60 -35.13 8.75
N GLU A 7 -15.62 -35.30 7.43
CA GLU A 7 -14.55 -34.83 6.57
C GLU A 7 -14.32 -33.34 6.82
N MET A 8 -13.16 -33.01 7.36
CA MET A 8 -12.74 -31.64 7.61
C MET A 8 -12.39 -31.04 6.24
N LYS A 9 -13.34 -30.36 5.61
CA LYS A 9 -13.06 -29.51 4.44
C LYS A 9 -12.06 -28.45 4.88
N ILE A 10 -10.83 -28.57 4.42
CA ILE A 10 -9.84 -27.49 4.50
C ILE A 10 -10.42 -26.34 3.68
N ASP A 11 -10.79 -25.25 4.34
CA ASP A 11 -11.14 -24.03 3.64
C ASP A 11 -9.86 -23.50 2.97
N MET A 12 -9.80 -23.62 1.64
CA MET A 12 -8.68 -23.13 0.83
C MET A 12 -8.79 -21.62 0.53
N SER A 13 -9.72 -20.91 1.18
CA SER A 13 -9.81 -19.46 1.03
C SER A 13 -8.59 -18.78 1.63
N PRO A 14 -7.99 -17.78 0.94
CA PRO A 14 -6.85 -17.05 1.48
C PRO A 14 -7.28 -16.28 2.74
N SER A 15 -6.44 -16.28 3.75
CA SER A 15 -6.65 -15.49 4.97
C SER A 15 -6.65 -13.98 4.66
N LEU A 16 -7.24 -13.18 5.56
CA LEU A 16 -7.28 -11.71 5.42
C LEU A 16 -5.87 -11.10 5.27
N ASN A 17 -4.89 -11.63 6.00
CA ASN A 17 -3.48 -11.23 5.88
C ASN A 17 -2.93 -11.52 4.46
N GLU A 18 -3.24 -12.69 3.89
CA GLU A 18 -2.82 -13.05 2.54
C GLU A 18 -3.50 -12.20 1.46
N ILE A 19 -4.78 -11.86 1.66
CA ILE A 19 -5.52 -10.95 0.79
C ILE A 19 -4.92 -9.54 0.84
N TRP A 20 -4.68 -9.00 2.04
CA TRP A 20 -4.05 -7.68 2.23
C TRP A 20 -2.68 -7.62 1.56
N ARG A 21 -1.80 -8.59 1.86
CA ARG A 21 -0.48 -8.71 1.24
C ARG A 21 -0.57 -8.88 -0.28
N SER A 22 -1.60 -9.55 -0.79
CA SER A 22 -1.84 -9.63 -2.25
C SER A 22 -2.03 -8.26 -2.88
N ILE A 23 -2.87 -7.42 -2.27
CA ILE A 23 -3.16 -6.06 -2.74
C ILE A 23 -1.89 -5.21 -2.72
N VAL A 24 -1.20 -5.17 -1.57
CA VAL A 24 -0.02 -4.34 -1.37
C VAL A 24 1.14 -4.79 -2.26
N LEU A 25 1.50 -6.08 -2.21
CA LEU A 25 2.69 -6.60 -2.87
C LEU A 25 2.50 -6.77 -4.39
N ARG A 26 1.32 -7.26 -4.81
CA ARG A 26 1.06 -7.71 -6.20
C ARG A 26 0.05 -6.85 -6.96
N GLY A 27 -0.64 -5.92 -6.30
CA GLY A 27 -1.49 -4.95 -6.99
C GLY A 27 -0.68 -4.13 -8.00
N ALA A 28 -1.33 -3.62 -9.06
CA ALA A 28 -0.63 -2.91 -10.11
C ALA A 28 0.17 -1.70 -9.59
N ASN A 29 1.44 -1.60 -9.96
CA ASN A 29 2.36 -0.52 -9.59
C ASN A 29 2.35 0.59 -10.65
N VAL A 30 1.17 1.13 -10.98
CA VAL A 30 1.03 2.25 -11.94
C VAL A 30 1.25 3.59 -11.23
N ALA A 31 0.71 3.73 -10.02
CA ALA A 31 0.89 4.85 -9.10
C ALA A 31 1.08 4.32 -7.68
N SER A 32 1.71 5.11 -6.82
CA SER A 32 1.88 4.76 -5.39
C SER A 32 0.61 4.89 -4.57
N TYR A 33 -0.49 5.35 -5.18
CA TYR A 33 -1.76 5.65 -4.49
C TYR A 33 -2.35 4.46 -3.72
N LYS A 34 -2.13 3.22 -4.18
CA LYS A 34 -2.57 2.04 -3.41
C LYS A 34 -1.87 1.95 -2.06
N PHE A 35 -0.60 2.36 -1.97
CA PHE A 35 0.15 2.34 -0.71
C PHE A 35 -0.38 3.42 0.23
N ALA A 36 -0.60 4.63 -0.28
CA ALA A 36 -1.22 5.71 0.49
C ALA A 36 -2.63 5.35 0.97
N LEU A 37 -3.45 4.67 0.15
CA LEU A 37 -4.78 4.21 0.57
C LEU A 37 -4.68 3.12 1.64
N ALA A 38 -3.79 2.14 1.46
CA ALA A 38 -3.58 1.09 2.45
C ALA A 38 -3.04 1.62 3.78
N GLU A 39 -2.10 2.57 3.77
CA GLU A 39 -1.63 3.29 4.97
C GLU A 39 -2.78 4.01 5.67
N SER A 40 -3.60 4.74 4.90
CA SER A 40 -4.77 5.45 5.42
C SER A 40 -5.76 4.50 6.08
N LEU A 41 -6.05 3.36 5.46
CA LEU A 41 -6.96 2.35 6.03
C LEU A 41 -6.41 1.75 7.32
N ILE A 42 -5.10 1.50 7.41
CA ILE A 42 -4.45 1.03 8.64
C ILE A 42 -4.60 2.08 9.76
N GLU A 43 -4.29 3.33 9.47
CA GLU A 43 -4.40 4.43 10.43
C GLU A 43 -5.84 4.59 10.94
N LEU A 44 -6.80 4.62 10.02
CA LEU A 44 -8.21 4.85 10.35
C LEU A 44 -8.85 3.65 11.08
N ALA A 45 -8.41 2.43 10.80
CA ALA A 45 -8.81 1.24 11.54
C ALA A 45 -8.33 1.30 13.01
N ASN A 46 -7.10 1.77 13.26
CA ASN A 46 -6.57 1.94 14.62
C ASN A 46 -7.32 2.98 15.46
N VAL A 47 -7.99 3.95 14.81
CA VAL A 47 -8.82 4.95 15.48
C VAL A 47 -10.25 4.43 15.73
N GLY A 48 -10.57 3.20 15.30
CA GLY A 48 -11.86 2.56 15.54
C GLY A 48 -13.01 3.15 14.72
N LYS A 49 -12.72 3.84 13.60
CA LYS A 49 -13.77 4.33 12.70
C LYS A 49 -14.40 3.15 11.95
N THR A 50 -15.72 3.13 11.85
CA THR A 50 -16.47 2.18 10.99
C THR A 50 -16.92 2.83 9.68
N PHE A 51 -16.90 4.16 9.63
CA PHE A 51 -17.16 4.94 8.43
C PHE A 51 -16.15 6.08 8.33
N VAL A 52 -15.66 6.34 7.13
CA VAL A 52 -14.63 7.33 6.82
C VAL A 52 -15.16 8.23 5.71
N THR A 53 -15.35 9.52 5.97
CA THR A 53 -15.72 10.46 4.92
C THR A 53 -14.57 10.67 3.93
N ILE A 54 -14.86 11.14 2.72
CA ILE A 54 -13.79 11.47 1.76
C ILE A 54 -12.89 12.60 2.28
N GLU A 55 -13.44 13.52 3.07
CA GLU A 55 -12.68 14.57 3.75
C GLU A 55 -11.70 13.95 4.77
N ASP A 56 -12.18 13.04 5.62
CA ASP A 56 -11.35 12.34 6.61
C ASP A 56 -10.26 11.51 5.93
N LEU A 57 -10.58 10.82 4.82
CA LEU A 57 -9.63 10.02 4.05
C LEU A 57 -8.56 10.88 3.37
N SER A 58 -8.91 12.10 2.95
CA SER A 58 -7.99 12.99 2.22
C SER A 58 -6.76 13.39 3.04
N VAL A 59 -6.89 13.43 4.37
CA VAL A 59 -5.83 13.86 5.28
C VAL A 59 -4.66 12.86 5.33
N PRO A 60 -4.83 11.60 5.78
CA PRO A 60 -3.74 10.64 5.81
C PRO A 60 -3.24 10.32 4.40
N PHE A 61 -4.14 10.25 3.41
CA PHE A 61 -3.78 9.91 2.04
C PHE A 61 -2.84 10.93 1.39
N SER A 62 -3.18 12.22 1.45
CA SER A 62 -2.33 13.29 0.89
C SER A 62 -1.04 13.46 1.69
N SER A 63 -1.10 13.32 3.01
CA SER A 63 0.07 13.38 3.90
C SER A 63 1.11 12.33 3.55
N ALA A 64 0.69 11.07 3.36
CA ALA A 64 1.57 9.98 2.96
C ALA A 64 2.26 10.26 1.62
N ILE A 65 1.51 10.67 0.60
CA ILE A 65 2.08 11.02 -0.71
C ILE A 65 3.08 12.19 -0.60
N CYS A 66 2.73 13.25 0.13
CA CYS A 66 3.62 14.40 0.33
C CYS A 66 4.94 13.98 1.02
N ARG A 67 4.86 13.13 2.05
CA ARG A 67 6.03 12.56 2.74
C ARG A 67 6.93 11.79 1.79
N HIS A 68 6.35 10.97 0.92
CA HIS A 68 7.10 10.15 -0.02
C HIS A 68 7.75 10.94 -1.15
N ILE A 69 7.08 11.96 -1.71
CA ILE A 69 7.63 12.84 -2.75
C ILE A 69 8.94 13.51 -2.29
N LYS A 70 9.06 13.86 -1.00
CA LYS A 70 10.29 14.47 -0.46
C LYS A 70 11.50 13.53 -0.50
N VAL A 71 11.27 12.22 -0.54
CA VAL A 71 12.33 11.21 -0.58
C VAL A 71 12.53 10.66 -2.00
N ALA A 72 11.44 10.43 -2.73
CA ALA A 72 11.44 9.96 -4.11
C ALA A 72 10.36 10.71 -4.90
N GLU A 73 10.78 11.64 -5.75
CA GLU A 73 9.86 12.54 -6.48
C GLU A 73 8.86 11.78 -7.37
N LYS A 74 9.31 10.69 -8.00
CA LYS A 74 8.49 9.90 -8.93
C LYS A 74 7.54 8.97 -8.17
N GLN A 75 6.24 9.26 -8.26
CA GLN A 75 5.17 8.51 -7.60
C GLN A 75 4.18 7.83 -8.58
N ILE A 76 4.39 7.98 -9.88
CA ILE A 76 3.56 7.40 -10.94
C ILE A 76 4.44 7.06 -12.15
N THR A 77 4.02 6.09 -12.96
CA THR A 77 4.73 5.71 -14.19
C THR A 77 4.51 6.70 -15.34
N SER A 78 3.39 7.43 -15.33
CA SER A 78 3.11 8.54 -16.26
C SER A 78 4.22 9.59 -16.20
N SER A 79 4.63 10.10 -17.35
CA SER A 79 5.60 11.20 -17.45
C SER A 79 5.05 12.53 -16.92
N THR A 80 3.72 12.68 -16.94
CA THR A 80 3.05 13.90 -16.52
C THR A 80 2.27 13.64 -15.24
N PRO A 81 2.55 14.38 -14.15
CA PRO A 81 1.78 14.27 -12.92
C PRO A 81 0.34 14.75 -13.15
N GLY A 82 -0.63 14.02 -12.58
CA GLY A 82 -2.02 14.48 -12.54
C GLY A 82 -2.23 15.58 -11.50
N LYS A 83 -3.40 16.23 -11.51
CA LYS A 83 -3.73 17.37 -10.64
C LYS A 83 -3.43 17.14 -9.16
N PHE A 84 -3.78 15.96 -8.65
CA PHE A 84 -3.52 15.60 -7.25
C PHE A 84 -2.02 15.52 -6.95
N LEU A 85 -1.24 14.85 -7.80
CA LEU A 85 0.20 14.71 -7.58
C LEU A 85 0.92 16.06 -7.70
N SER A 86 0.55 16.89 -8.67
CA SER A 86 1.05 18.26 -8.79
C SER A 86 0.76 19.08 -7.54
N ALA A 87 -0.45 18.99 -6.98
CA ALA A 87 -0.78 19.70 -5.74
C ALA A 87 0.05 19.22 -4.54
N CYS A 88 0.37 17.92 -4.45
CA CYS A 88 1.28 17.43 -3.41
C CYS A 88 2.69 18.02 -3.56
N MET A 89 3.18 18.15 -4.79
CA MET A 89 4.46 18.80 -5.09
C MET A 89 4.44 20.30 -4.73
N ASP A 90 3.38 21.01 -5.14
CA ASP A 90 3.19 22.43 -4.84
C ASP A 90 3.09 22.69 -3.34
N TYR A 91 2.38 21.85 -2.60
CA TYR A 91 2.28 21.92 -1.14
C TYR A 91 3.66 21.72 -0.49
N ASN A 92 4.42 20.72 -0.96
CA ASN A 92 5.78 20.48 -0.46
C ASN A 92 6.74 21.65 -0.72
N GLN A 93 6.48 22.46 -1.75
CA GLN A 93 7.22 23.68 -2.07
C GLN A 93 6.68 24.93 -1.37
N GLY A 94 5.59 24.82 -0.60
CA GLY A 94 4.93 25.95 0.06
C GLY A 94 4.15 26.87 -0.88
N LEU A 95 3.82 26.41 -2.09
CA LEU A 95 3.08 27.18 -3.09
C LEU A 95 1.57 27.18 -2.84
N ILE A 96 1.06 26.15 -2.17
CA ILE A 96 -0.33 26.06 -1.72
C ILE A 96 -0.37 25.69 -0.24
N ASP A 97 -1.44 26.09 0.45
CA ASP A 97 -1.69 25.69 1.82
C ASP A 97 -2.33 24.30 1.94
N LYS A 98 -2.51 23.85 3.18
CA LYS A 98 -3.08 22.54 3.49
C LYS A 98 -4.54 22.43 3.03
N ASP A 99 -5.33 23.47 3.21
CA ASP A 99 -6.76 23.45 2.84
C ASP A 99 -6.91 23.27 1.34
N LYS A 100 -6.09 23.96 0.54
CA LYS A 100 -6.05 23.82 -0.91
C LYS A 100 -5.61 22.43 -1.35
N LEU A 101 -4.62 21.84 -0.66
CA LEU A 101 -4.20 20.45 -0.90
C LEU A 101 -5.35 19.47 -0.68
N LEU A 102 -6.07 19.60 0.44
CA LEU A 102 -7.19 18.71 0.79
C LEU A 102 -8.33 18.85 -0.22
N ASP A 103 -8.69 20.07 -0.61
CA ASP A 103 -9.69 20.35 -1.64
C ASP A 103 -9.39 19.66 -2.97
N ILE A 104 -8.12 19.70 -3.41
CA ILE A 104 -7.68 19.04 -4.65
C ILE A 104 -7.66 17.52 -4.47
N THR A 105 -7.24 17.04 -3.31
CA THR A 105 -7.21 15.61 -2.97
C THR A 105 -8.61 15.01 -3.07
N ILE A 106 -9.59 15.61 -2.39
CA ILE A 106 -10.99 15.18 -2.42
C ILE A 106 -11.52 15.05 -3.86
N LYS A 107 -11.19 16.01 -4.73
CA LYS A 107 -11.69 16.07 -6.11
C LYS A 107 -10.99 15.13 -7.09
N HIS A 108 -9.73 14.77 -6.83
CA HIS A 108 -8.87 14.20 -7.88
C HIS A 108 -8.07 12.96 -7.47
N ALA A 109 -7.95 12.63 -6.18
CA ALA A 109 -7.13 11.51 -5.73
C ALA A 109 -7.81 10.14 -5.88
N PHE A 110 -9.13 10.09 -5.71
CA PHE A 110 -9.80 8.86 -5.32
C PHE A 110 -10.45 8.06 -6.45
N ASN A 111 -10.58 8.63 -7.65
CA ASN A 111 -11.34 8.02 -8.74
C ASN A 111 -10.84 6.61 -9.08
N ASP A 112 -9.56 6.45 -9.40
CA ASP A 112 -9.02 5.14 -9.81
C ASP A 112 -8.64 4.23 -8.63
N VAL A 113 -8.07 4.79 -7.57
CA VAL A 113 -7.47 3.98 -6.51
C VAL A 113 -8.54 3.21 -5.72
N ILE A 114 -9.68 3.84 -5.42
CA ILE A 114 -10.76 3.19 -4.67
C ILE A 114 -11.43 2.10 -5.50
N ASP A 115 -11.61 2.32 -6.81
CA ASP A 115 -12.22 1.33 -7.72
C ASP A 115 -11.36 0.08 -7.87
N ARG A 116 -10.03 0.27 -7.89
CA ARG A 116 -9.07 -0.77 -8.25
C ARG A 116 -8.37 -1.42 -7.07
N PHE A 117 -8.51 -0.90 -5.85
CA PHE A 117 -7.74 -1.34 -4.68
C PHE A 117 -7.83 -2.86 -4.45
N HIS A 118 -9.03 -3.43 -4.55
CA HIS A 118 -9.26 -4.86 -4.36
C HIS A 118 -9.04 -5.70 -5.63
N THR A 119 -8.45 -5.13 -6.69
CA THR A 119 -8.16 -5.84 -7.95
C THR A 119 -6.67 -6.17 -8.05
N VAL A 120 -6.35 -7.46 -8.09
CA VAL A 120 -4.98 -7.97 -8.26
C VAL A 120 -4.95 -8.86 -9.51
N ASN A 121 -3.99 -8.65 -10.41
CA ASN A 121 -3.87 -9.42 -11.66
C ASN A 121 -5.18 -9.51 -12.46
N ARG A 122 -5.95 -8.40 -12.50
CA ARG A 122 -7.26 -8.30 -13.17
C ARG A 122 -8.38 -9.16 -12.55
N ALA A 123 -8.14 -9.75 -11.39
CA ALA A 123 -9.13 -10.48 -10.61
C ALA A 123 -9.51 -9.69 -9.35
N GLN A 124 -10.80 -9.71 -8.99
CA GLN A 124 -11.25 -9.19 -7.71
C GLN A 124 -10.82 -10.12 -6.58
N MET A 125 -10.35 -9.54 -5.47
CA MET A 125 -10.08 -10.29 -4.26
C MET A 125 -11.40 -10.83 -3.67
N PRO A 126 -11.39 -12.01 -3.01
CA PRO A 126 -12.60 -12.64 -2.52
C PRO A 126 -13.20 -11.92 -1.30
N LYS A 127 -12.47 -10.98 -0.70
CA LYS A 127 -12.88 -10.13 0.42
C LYS A 127 -12.43 -8.69 0.19
N SER A 128 -13.21 -7.75 0.71
CA SER A 128 -12.94 -6.31 0.65
C SER A 128 -12.77 -5.75 2.06
N PHE A 129 -11.93 -4.72 2.19
CA PHE A 129 -11.64 -4.02 3.44
C PHE A 129 -12.49 -2.76 3.64
N TYR A 130 -13.22 -2.35 2.59
CA TYR A 130 -14.22 -1.31 2.65
C TYR A 130 -15.31 -1.55 1.60
N VAL A 131 -16.48 -0.94 1.84
CA VAL A 131 -17.53 -0.72 0.85
C VAL A 131 -17.41 0.71 0.34
N ASP A 132 -17.41 0.87 -0.98
CA ASP A 132 -17.39 2.17 -1.63
C ASP A 132 -18.77 2.83 -1.56
N ASP A 133 -18.91 3.75 -0.61
CA ASP A 133 -20.13 4.53 -0.35
C ASP A 133 -19.96 5.99 -0.81
N ARG A 134 -19.06 6.28 -1.77
CA ARG A 134 -18.84 7.67 -2.26
C ARG A 134 -20.10 8.31 -2.82
N ASN A 135 -20.90 7.54 -3.54
CA ASN A 135 -22.13 8.03 -4.18
C ASN A 135 -23.34 8.07 -3.23
N THR A 136 -23.29 7.38 -2.10
CA THR A 136 -24.41 7.21 -1.16
C THR A 136 -24.22 8.05 0.10
N LYS A 137 -23.00 8.06 0.67
CA LYS A 137 -22.66 8.69 1.94
C LYS A 137 -21.43 9.60 1.87
N ASN A 138 -20.84 9.79 0.68
CA ASN A 138 -19.59 10.55 0.50
C ASN A 138 -18.42 9.99 1.32
N GLY A 139 -18.22 8.67 1.28
CA GLY A 139 -17.15 8.03 2.07
C GLY A 139 -16.98 6.53 1.82
N LEU A 140 -16.26 5.88 2.72
CA LEU A 140 -16.01 4.45 2.75
C LEU A 140 -16.57 3.87 4.05
N THR A 141 -17.38 2.81 3.94
CA THR A 141 -17.75 2.01 5.12
C THR A 141 -16.70 0.93 5.31
N LEU A 142 -15.99 0.93 6.44
CA LEU A 142 -14.99 -0.09 6.73
C LEU A 142 -15.69 -1.42 7.04
N THR A 143 -15.17 -2.52 6.48
CA THR A 143 -15.80 -3.84 6.64
C THR A 143 -15.33 -4.54 7.92
N ASP A 144 -16.10 -5.52 8.37
CA ASP A 144 -15.69 -6.43 9.43
C ASP A 144 -14.36 -7.11 9.11
N GLU A 145 -14.08 -7.41 7.83
CA GLU A 145 -12.79 -7.96 7.41
C GLU A 145 -11.60 -7.04 7.76
N LEU A 146 -11.73 -5.71 7.66
CA LEU A 146 -10.66 -4.82 8.07
C LEU A 146 -10.50 -4.77 9.59
N LEU A 147 -11.61 -4.83 10.33
CA LEU A 147 -11.59 -4.85 11.80
C LEU A 147 -10.98 -6.15 12.34
N ILE A 148 -11.37 -7.30 11.78
CA ILE A 148 -10.78 -8.61 12.12
C ILE A 148 -9.29 -8.64 11.74
N LEU A 149 -8.90 -8.03 10.62
CA LEU A 149 -7.50 -7.89 10.25
C LEU A 149 -6.74 -7.06 11.29
N GLN A 150 -7.33 -5.97 11.79
CA GLN A 150 -6.77 -5.06 12.79
C GLN A 150 -6.53 -5.72 14.15
N GLU A 151 -7.44 -6.59 14.58
CA GLU A 151 -7.30 -7.35 15.84
C GLU A 151 -6.23 -8.46 15.77
N GLY A 152 -5.80 -8.83 14.56
CA GLY A 152 -4.84 -9.91 14.33
C GLY A 152 -3.40 -9.53 14.74
N PHE A 153 -2.67 -10.49 15.30
CA PHE A 153 -1.26 -10.31 15.68
C PHE A 153 -0.35 -9.81 14.55
N GLN A 154 -0.68 -10.15 13.29
CA GLN A 154 0.10 -9.75 12.11
C GLN A 154 -0.14 -8.30 11.70
N PHE A 155 -1.20 -7.64 12.21
CA PHE A 155 -1.53 -6.27 11.83
C PHE A 155 -0.40 -5.28 12.13
N GLN A 156 0.29 -5.47 13.26
CA GLN A 156 1.42 -4.63 13.67
C GLN A 156 2.58 -4.62 12.65
N ASN A 157 2.68 -5.65 11.80
CA ASN A 157 3.72 -5.77 10.78
C ASN A 157 3.32 -5.09 9.47
N LEU A 158 2.02 -4.89 9.21
CA LEU A 158 1.52 -4.37 7.93
C LEU A 158 2.03 -2.96 7.59
N PRO A 159 2.17 -2.01 8.54
CA PRO A 159 2.77 -0.70 8.25
C PRO A 159 4.19 -0.82 7.69
N ASN A 160 5.02 -1.69 8.29
CA ASN A 160 6.41 -1.87 7.90
C ASN A 160 6.51 -2.59 6.55
N GLU A 161 5.71 -3.64 6.34
CA GLU A 161 5.63 -4.35 5.06
C GLU A 161 5.21 -3.42 3.92
N LEU A 162 4.25 -2.53 4.20
CA LEU A 162 3.75 -1.55 3.26
C LEU A 162 4.81 -0.50 2.90
N GLU A 163 5.43 0.14 3.90
CA GLU A 163 6.49 1.13 3.68
C GLU A 163 7.67 0.50 2.90
N ALA A 164 8.09 -0.71 3.29
CA ALA A 164 9.15 -1.43 2.60
C ALA A 164 8.82 -1.67 1.13
N ARG A 165 7.59 -2.14 0.83
CA ARG A 165 7.17 -2.35 -0.56
C ARG A 165 7.07 -1.05 -1.34
N TRP A 166 6.60 0.03 -0.73
CA TRP A 166 6.51 1.33 -1.37
C TRP A 166 7.91 1.83 -1.76
N ARG A 167 8.89 1.78 -0.84
CA ARG A 167 10.29 2.15 -1.10
C ARG A 167 10.93 1.35 -2.22
N LEU A 168 10.63 0.04 -2.29
CA LEU A 168 11.11 -0.82 -3.37
C LEU A 168 10.56 -0.37 -4.73
N VAL A 169 9.26 -0.07 -4.82
CA VAL A 169 8.64 0.41 -6.07
C VAL A 169 9.21 1.77 -6.48
N GLU A 170 9.39 2.70 -5.54
CA GLU A 170 10.02 4.01 -5.78
C GLU A 170 11.43 3.85 -6.35
N THR A 171 12.23 2.99 -5.71
CA THR A 171 13.61 2.75 -6.13
C THR A 171 13.65 2.09 -7.51
N ALA A 172 12.74 1.16 -7.81
CA ALA A 172 12.64 0.58 -9.15
C ALA A 172 12.40 1.65 -10.22
N TRP A 173 11.50 2.59 -9.95
CA TRP A 173 11.19 3.69 -10.87
C TRP A 173 12.35 4.66 -11.04
N GLU A 174 13.10 4.95 -9.98
CA GLU A 174 14.32 5.78 -10.00
C GLU A 174 15.41 5.13 -10.87
N LEU A 175 15.63 3.83 -10.68
CA LEU A 175 16.62 3.04 -11.42
C LEU A 175 16.16 2.60 -12.81
N LYS A 176 14.94 2.98 -13.23
CA LYS A 176 14.33 2.60 -14.51
C LYS A 176 14.28 1.09 -14.75
N ILE A 177 14.18 0.30 -13.68
CA ILE A 177 13.96 -1.15 -13.74
C ILE A 177 12.49 -1.48 -13.54
N SER A 178 12.05 -2.64 -14.02
CA SER A 178 10.67 -3.07 -13.79
C SER A 178 10.46 -3.40 -12.31
N PRO A 179 9.45 -2.83 -11.62
CA PRO A 179 9.11 -3.20 -10.25
C PRO A 179 8.73 -4.68 -10.08
N HIS A 180 8.35 -5.36 -11.18
CA HIS A 180 8.09 -6.80 -11.18
C HIS A 180 9.38 -7.62 -11.03
N LEU A 181 10.54 -7.07 -11.39
CA LEU A 181 11.84 -7.72 -11.13
C LEU A 181 12.24 -7.67 -9.65
N LEU A 182 11.57 -6.83 -8.85
CA LEU A 182 11.69 -6.83 -7.39
C LEU A 182 10.75 -7.85 -6.72
N GLU A 183 10.00 -8.63 -7.50
CA GLU A 183 9.18 -9.74 -6.99
C GLU A 183 9.98 -11.04 -6.85
N VAL A 184 11.29 -11.00 -7.15
CA VAL A 184 12.16 -12.18 -7.20
C VAL A 184 12.56 -12.64 -5.79
N GLU A 185 12.38 -13.96 -5.64
CA GLU A 185 12.51 -14.89 -4.53
C GLU A 185 13.41 -14.54 -3.33
N TYR A 186 12.88 -14.95 -2.18
CA TYR A 186 13.54 -15.17 -0.90
C TYR A 186 14.90 -15.86 -1.04
N ASP A 187 15.95 -15.20 -0.54
CA ASP A 187 17.30 -15.72 -0.31
C ASP A 187 17.65 -15.47 1.17
N ASP A 188 18.13 -16.51 1.86
CA ASP A 188 18.27 -16.57 3.32
C ASP A 188 19.43 -15.73 3.89
N ASP A 189 20.29 -15.17 3.03
CA ASP A 189 21.62 -14.69 3.45
C ASP A 189 21.79 -13.15 3.55
N LEU A 190 20.75 -12.33 3.35
CA LEU A 190 20.89 -10.87 3.33
C LEU A 190 20.00 -10.17 4.35
N GLU A 191 20.60 -9.43 5.30
CA GLU A 191 19.90 -8.61 6.29
C GLU A 191 19.40 -7.26 5.75
N PHE A 192 19.77 -6.88 4.51
CA PHE A 192 19.25 -5.69 3.80
C PHE A 192 19.16 -5.88 2.26
N LEU A 193 18.07 -5.39 1.64
CA LEU A 193 17.97 -5.28 0.18
C LEU A 193 18.75 -4.05 -0.27
N ASN A 194 19.93 -4.29 -0.83
CA ASN A 194 20.80 -3.26 -1.39
C ASN A 194 20.76 -3.34 -2.92
N ILE A 195 20.56 -2.22 -3.60
CA ILE A 195 20.78 -2.15 -5.05
C ILE A 195 22.12 -1.44 -5.29
N ASN A 196 22.99 -2.08 -6.06
CA ASN A 196 24.27 -1.50 -6.48
C ASN A 196 23.99 -0.46 -7.56
N ILE A 197 24.21 0.82 -7.26
CA ILE A 197 24.15 1.90 -8.25
C ILE A 197 25.50 1.92 -8.97
N GLN A 198 25.55 1.46 -10.23
CA GLN A 198 26.71 1.72 -11.08
C GLN A 198 26.61 3.15 -11.59
N ASP A 199 27.43 4.02 -11.00
CA ASP A 199 27.80 5.30 -11.62
C ASP A 199 29.31 5.30 -11.77
N ASP A 200 29.81 5.67 -12.96
CA ASP A 200 31.14 5.32 -13.50
C ASP A 200 32.37 5.81 -12.70
N LYS A 201 32.18 6.44 -11.52
CA LYS A 201 33.28 6.96 -10.69
C LYS A 201 33.12 6.81 -9.17
N THR A 202 32.06 6.22 -8.64
CA THR A 202 31.91 6.05 -7.17
C THR A 202 30.99 4.88 -6.81
N PHE A 203 31.50 3.92 -6.02
CA PHE A 203 30.70 2.87 -5.38
C PHE A 203 29.86 3.47 -4.24
N GLY A 204 28.58 3.74 -4.50
CA GLY A 204 27.62 4.16 -3.49
C GLY A 204 26.65 3.05 -3.12
N ARG A 205 26.55 2.71 -1.82
CA ARG A 205 25.46 1.86 -1.28
C ARG A 205 24.31 2.78 -0.83
N LYS A 206 23.11 2.56 -1.38
CA LYS A 206 21.87 3.21 -0.90
C LYS A 206 21.04 2.15 -0.17
N SER A 207 20.85 2.33 1.13
CA SER A 207 19.92 1.50 1.91
C SER A 207 18.49 1.88 1.51
N ILE A 208 17.67 0.88 1.17
CA ILE A 208 16.30 1.09 0.66
C ILE A 208 15.28 0.80 1.75
N THR A 209 15.34 -0.41 2.33
CA THR A 209 14.51 -0.87 3.43
C THR A 209 15.16 -2.09 4.10
N SER A 210 14.73 -2.41 5.32
CA SER A 210 15.11 -3.61 6.06
C SER A 210 14.66 -4.88 5.32
N CYS A 211 15.51 -5.93 5.29
CA CYS A 211 15.09 -7.23 4.73
C CYS A 211 13.95 -7.85 5.51
N ARG A 212 13.94 -7.69 6.84
CA ARG A 212 12.83 -8.16 7.68
C ARG A 212 11.52 -7.56 7.16
N ASP A 213 11.45 -6.23 7.05
CA ASP A 213 10.20 -5.56 6.66
C ASP A 213 9.80 -5.86 5.21
N ALA A 214 10.77 -5.93 4.29
CA ALA A 214 10.50 -6.27 2.90
C ALA A 214 10.04 -7.74 2.70
N LEU A 215 10.65 -8.69 3.41
CA LEU A 215 10.40 -10.12 3.25
C LEU A 215 9.26 -10.64 4.11
N ASN A 216 8.93 -9.99 5.24
CA ASN A 216 7.87 -10.44 6.15
C ASN A 216 6.53 -10.65 5.44
N GLY A 217 6.20 -9.76 4.49
CA GLY A 217 5.01 -9.87 3.66
C GLY A 217 5.03 -11.09 2.72
N TYR A 218 6.17 -11.44 2.14
CA TYR A 218 6.32 -12.61 1.28
C TYR A 218 6.36 -13.92 2.09
N GLN A 219 6.93 -13.90 3.28
CA GLN A 219 7.05 -15.04 4.19
C GLN A 219 5.83 -15.22 5.10
N LYS A 220 4.78 -14.41 4.91
CA LYS A 220 3.54 -14.45 5.69
C LYS A 220 3.74 -14.23 7.20
N GLY A 221 4.81 -13.54 7.60
CA GLY A 221 5.12 -13.31 9.02
C GLY A 221 5.60 -14.54 9.77
N LYS A 222 6.15 -15.54 9.09
CA LYS A 222 6.60 -16.81 9.69
C LYS A 222 8.08 -16.86 10.08
N CYS A 223 8.90 -15.96 9.54
CA CYS A 223 10.31 -15.83 9.90
C CYS A 223 10.54 -14.39 10.36
N PHE A 224 11.34 -14.24 11.43
CA PHE A 224 11.78 -13.00 12.11
C PHE A 224 10.98 -12.50 13.32
#